data_AF-A0A7S3HGQ8-F1
#
_entry.id   AF-A0A7S3HGQ8-F1
#
_cell.length_a   1.000
_cell.length_b   1.000
_cell.length_c   1.000
_cell.angle_alpha   90.00
_cell.angle_beta   90.00
_cell.angle_gamma   90.00
#
_symmetry.space_group_name_H-M   'P 1'
#
loop_
_entity.id
_entity.type
_entity.pdbx_description
1 polymer ?
#
loop_
_entity_poly.entity_id
_entity_poly.type
_entity_poly.pdbx_seq_one_letter_code
_entity_poly.pdbx_strand_id
1 'polypeptide(L)'
;PPGHDPSKRSVCIQKETLMNKIPSTWRRTTLAAVALGVSSVLFAGCTTSGSKSTATQAEKRQEINAATNATLTRLYEASPQSKQLVQRARGVLVFPSVLSASFIVGGQSGSGVLRVNGQDTSYYSISGGSIGFQAGAQSKAMVLLFMTDEALAKFRASSGWTIGADATVAVATVGANGAIDSNSVQQPIVSFVMNNSGLMAGVSIDGNKISPLVL
;
A
#
# COMPACT_ATOMS: atom_id res chain seq x y z
N PRO A 1 49.28 -61.63 -29.21
CA PRO A 1 48.22 -62.58 -29.59
C PRO A 1 47.35 -62.97 -28.39
N PRO A 2 46.11 -63.42 -28.58
CA PRO A 2 45.03 -63.06 -29.50
C PRO A 2 43.96 -62.23 -28.70
N GLY A 3 42.78 -61.87 -29.15
CA GLY A 3 41.99 -62.32 -30.28
C GLY A 3 40.76 -61.44 -30.44
N HIS A 4 40.34 -61.37 -31.69
CA HIS A 4 39.06 -60.85 -32.14
C HIS A 4 37.98 -61.91 -31.85
N ASP A 5 36.89 -61.54 -31.19
CA ASP A 5 35.60 -62.23 -31.37
C ASP A 5 34.48 -61.18 -31.57
N PRO A 6 33.96 -61.05 -32.82
CA PRO A 6 32.86 -60.20 -33.19
C PRO A 6 31.57 -61.04 -33.34
N SER A 7 30.85 -61.35 -32.26
CA SER A 7 29.54 -62.00 -32.39
C SER A 7 28.70 -61.96 -31.12
N LYS A 8 27.95 -60.87 -30.95
CA LYS A 8 26.51 -60.91 -30.65
C LYS A 8 26.00 -59.49 -30.91
N ARG A 9 25.52 -59.29 -32.13
CA ARG A 9 24.08 -59.28 -32.40
C ARG A 9 23.49 -58.08 -31.68
N SER A 10 23.28 -57.01 -32.43
CA SER A 10 21.96 -56.79 -33.01
C SER A 10 20.93 -56.65 -31.92
N VAL A 11 20.19 -55.56 -32.01
CA VAL A 11 19.22 -55.08 -31.04
C VAL A 11 19.93 -54.14 -30.07
N CYS A 12 20.24 -52.92 -30.47
CA CYS A 12 19.33 -51.93 -31.04
C CYS A 12 19.50 -50.76 -30.09
N ILE A 13 19.77 -49.62 -30.70
CA ILE A 13 19.17 -48.36 -30.30
C ILE A 13 19.82 -47.77 -29.04
N GLN A 14 20.26 -46.53 -29.02
CA GLN A 14 20.32 -45.48 -30.03
C GLN A 14 20.77 -44.25 -29.21
N LYS A 15 21.56 -43.40 -29.84
CA LYS A 15 21.67 -41.97 -29.56
C LYS A 15 22.45 -41.54 -28.32
N GLU A 16 23.75 -41.48 -28.54
CA GLU A 16 24.44 -40.19 -28.46
C GLU A 16 23.60 -39.02 -29.03
N THR A 17 23.59 -37.94 -28.26
CA THR A 17 23.95 -36.59 -28.71
C THR A 17 23.37 -36.14 -30.05
N LEU A 18 22.35 -35.30 -30.02
CA LEU A 18 22.28 -34.03 -30.77
C LEU A 18 21.13 -33.22 -30.15
N MET A 19 21.42 -32.16 -29.38
CA MET A 19 21.42 -30.78 -29.86
C MET A 19 20.13 -30.33 -30.56
N ASN A 20 19.58 -29.24 -30.00
CA ASN A 20 19.12 -28.07 -30.73
C ASN A 20 17.61 -27.95 -31.05
N LYS A 21 17.04 -26.86 -30.50
CA LYS A 21 15.95 -26.01 -31.02
C LYS A 21 14.63 -26.66 -31.42
N ILE A 22 13.54 -26.37 -30.67
CA ILE A 22 12.24 -26.04 -31.28
C ILE A 22 11.46 -25.05 -30.37
N PRO A 23 10.94 -23.93 -30.92
CA PRO A 23 10.11 -22.95 -30.20
C PRO A 23 8.61 -23.32 -30.13
N SER A 24 7.89 -22.49 -29.38
CA SER A 24 6.47 -22.53 -28.99
C SER A 24 5.49 -23.03 -30.05
N THR A 25 4.79 -24.11 -29.71
CA THR A 25 3.33 -24.36 -29.83
C THR A 25 3.14 -25.85 -29.54
N TRP A 26 1.93 -26.28 -29.18
CA TRP A 26 1.53 -27.69 -28.97
C TRP A 26 1.88 -28.27 -27.59
N ARG A 27 0.90 -28.22 -26.68
CA ARG A 27 -0.10 -29.28 -26.44
C ARG A 27 0.42 -30.33 -25.44
N ARG A 28 -0.23 -30.30 -24.29
CA ARG A 28 -0.70 -31.48 -23.53
C ARG A 28 0.39 -32.24 -22.76
N THR A 29 0.25 -32.19 -21.42
CA THR A 29 0.24 -33.34 -20.46
C THR A 29 1.34 -34.39 -20.65
N THR A 30 2.20 -34.79 -19.70
CA THR A 30 2.03 -35.07 -18.26
C THR A 30 3.27 -35.89 -17.81
N LEU A 31 3.67 -35.79 -16.53
CA LEU A 31 4.24 -36.85 -15.66
C LEU A 31 5.67 -37.39 -15.98
N ALA A 32 6.67 -37.15 -15.12
CA ALA A 32 7.23 -38.06 -14.08
C ALA A 32 7.98 -39.29 -14.67
N ALA A 33 9.20 -39.72 -14.31
CA ALA A 33 9.85 -39.88 -13.00
C ALA A 33 11.39 -40.14 -13.20
N VAL A 34 12.29 -39.62 -12.35
CA VAL A 34 13.05 -40.28 -11.24
C VAL A 34 14.08 -41.36 -11.63
N ALA A 35 15.37 -41.09 -11.36
CA ALA A 35 16.36 -41.95 -10.65
C ALA A 35 17.77 -41.30 -10.68
N LEU A 36 18.20 -40.63 -9.60
CA LEU A 36 19.18 -41.10 -8.59
C LEU A 36 20.64 -41.24 -9.08
N GLY A 37 21.44 -40.20 -8.79
CA GLY A 37 22.89 -40.24 -8.75
C GLY A 37 23.39 -39.32 -7.64
N VAL A 38 23.97 -39.91 -6.60
CA VAL A 38 24.39 -39.25 -5.35
C VAL A 38 25.65 -38.43 -5.58
N SER A 39 25.53 -37.11 -5.51
CA SER A 39 26.65 -36.20 -5.27
C SER A 39 26.30 -35.36 -4.05
N SER A 40 27.08 -35.55 -3.00
CA SER A 40 26.94 -34.91 -1.70
C SER A 40 27.56 -33.51 -1.70
N VAL A 41 27.08 -32.69 -0.75
CA VAL A 41 27.70 -31.46 -0.21
C VAL A 41 27.16 -30.13 -0.78
N LEU A 42 26.15 -29.62 -0.06
CA LEU A 42 25.91 -28.22 0.30
C LEU A 42 25.40 -27.25 -0.78
N PHE A 43 24.13 -27.38 -1.17
CA PHE A 43 23.31 -26.17 -1.27
C PHE A 43 22.65 -25.96 0.10
N ALA A 44 23.37 -25.28 0.99
CA ALA A 44 22.76 -24.62 2.13
C ALA A 44 21.60 -23.78 1.59
N GLY A 45 20.40 -24.10 2.07
CA GLY A 45 19.19 -23.41 1.67
C GLY A 45 19.34 -21.92 1.94
N CYS A 46 19.54 -21.15 0.88
CA CYS A 46 18.98 -19.81 0.83
C CYS A 46 17.50 -19.96 0.45
N THR A 47 16.74 -20.67 1.29
CA THR A 47 15.36 -20.27 1.48
C THR A 47 15.48 -18.87 2.03
N THR A 48 15.42 -17.87 1.15
CA THR A 48 15.12 -16.50 1.55
C THR A 48 13.70 -16.53 2.08
N SER A 49 13.54 -17.09 3.27
CA SER A 49 12.47 -16.76 4.17
C SER A 49 12.69 -15.29 4.44
N GLY A 50 12.10 -14.47 3.58
CA GLY A 50 11.99 -13.04 3.76
C GLY A 50 11.58 -12.86 5.21
N SER A 51 12.52 -12.36 6.00
CA SER A 51 12.25 -12.00 7.38
C SER A 51 11.10 -11.01 7.27
N LYS A 52 9.89 -11.46 7.64
CA LYS A 52 8.87 -10.54 8.12
C LYS A 52 9.49 -9.99 9.40
N SER A 53 10.38 -9.03 9.24
CA SER A 53 10.92 -8.25 10.34
C SER A 53 9.68 -7.73 11.04
N THR A 54 9.43 -8.22 12.26
CA THR A 54 8.46 -7.60 13.15
C THR A 54 9.06 -6.24 13.46
N ALA A 55 8.82 -5.28 12.56
CA ALA A 55 9.35 -3.94 12.67
C ALA A 55 9.02 -3.47 14.08
N THR A 56 10.07 -3.09 14.80
CA THR A 56 9.96 -2.54 16.12
C THR A 56 9.02 -1.35 16.07
N GLN A 57 8.41 -1.10 17.21
CA GLN A 57 7.56 0.05 17.45
C GLN A 57 8.21 1.39 17.01
N ALA A 58 9.53 1.53 17.19
CA ALA A 58 10.30 2.66 16.70
C ALA A 58 10.41 2.70 15.16
N GLU A 59 10.70 1.57 14.51
CA GLU A 59 10.82 1.50 13.04
C GLU A 59 9.49 1.83 12.34
N LYS A 60 8.36 1.34 12.87
CA LYS A 60 7.03 1.69 12.33
C LYS A 60 6.74 3.18 12.43
N ARG A 61 7.07 3.80 13.56
CA ARG A 61 6.92 5.25 13.73
C ARG A 61 7.78 6.02 12.74
N GLN A 62 9.02 5.61 12.55
CA GLN A 62 9.92 6.21 11.58
C GLN A 62 9.40 6.07 10.14
N GLU A 63 8.88 4.91 9.77
CA GLU A 63 8.26 4.66 8.46
C GLU A 63 7.05 5.58 8.23
N ILE A 64 6.12 5.64 9.20
CA ILE A 64 4.94 6.51 9.11
C ILE A 64 5.36 7.98 8.99
N ASN A 65 6.33 8.43 9.78
CA ASN A 65 6.78 9.83 9.78
C ASN A 65 7.45 10.20 8.44
N ALA A 66 8.27 9.29 7.90
CA ALA A 66 8.91 9.47 6.59
C ALA A 66 7.87 9.50 5.45
N ALA A 67 6.92 8.55 5.45
CA ALA A 67 5.84 8.49 4.47
C ALA A 67 4.91 9.71 4.58
N THR A 68 4.69 10.24 5.78
CA THR A 68 3.94 11.47 6.04
C THR A 68 4.62 12.68 5.43
N ASN A 69 5.94 12.83 5.61
CA ASN A 69 6.70 13.90 4.97
C ASN A 69 6.59 13.83 3.45
N ALA A 70 6.78 12.64 2.86
CA ALA A 70 6.65 12.44 1.42
C ALA A 70 5.23 12.72 0.90
N THR A 71 4.21 12.44 1.72
CA THR A 71 2.81 12.71 1.38
C THR A 71 2.50 14.20 1.38
N LEU A 72 2.98 14.95 2.38
CA LEU A 72 2.80 16.40 2.42
C LEU A 72 3.55 17.09 1.27
N THR A 73 4.76 16.65 0.93
CA THR A 73 5.48 17.15 -0.25
C THR A 73 4.66 16.95 -1.52
N ARG A 74 4.17 15.74 -1.77
CA ARG A 74 3.31 15.44 -2.94
C ARG A 74 2.01 16.24 -2.93
N LEU A 75 1.42 16.48 -1.76
CA LEU A 75 0.22 17.32 -1.64
C LEU A 75 0.51 18.76 -2.05
N TYR A 76 1.65 19.32 -1.65
CA TYR A 76 2.05 20.68 -2.03
C TYR A 76 2.38 20.80 -3.51
N GLU A 77 2.94 19.76 -4.12
CA GLU A 77 3.16 19.68 -5.56
C GLU A 77 1.85 19.61 -6.34
N ALA A 78 0.90 18.79 -5.87
CA ALA A 78 -0.41 18.64 -6.50
C ALA A 78 -1.31 19.88 -6.30
N SER A 79 -1.16 20.59 -5.19
CA SER A 79 -1.89 21.82 -4.90
C SER A 79 -1.05 22.77 -4.05
N PRO A 80 -0.41 23.79 -4.66
CA PRO A 80 0.38 24.77 -3.91
C PRO A 80 -0.43 25.50 -2.81
N GLN A 81 -1.74 25.71 -3.03
CA GLN A 81 -2.64 26.34 -2.06
C GLN A 81 -2.80 25.50 -0.78
N SER A 82 -2.67 24.18 -0.85
CA SER A 82 -2.75 23.30 0.32
C SER A 82 -1.68 23.62 1.37
N LYS A 83 -0.51 24.13 0.96
CA LYS A 83 0.57 24.54 1.88
C LYS A 83 0.10 25.60 2.87
N GLN A 84 -0.66 26.60 2.38
CA GLN A 84 -1.19 27.66 3.24
C GLN A 84 -2.30 27.14 4.18
N LEU A 85 -3.04 26.11 3.79
CA LEU A 85 -4.06 25.50 4.64
C LEU A 85 -3.42 24.64 5.73
N VAL A 86 -2.43 23.83 5.37
CA VAL A 86 -1.66 23.02 6.33
C VAL A 86 -0.98 23.91 7.37
N GLN A 87 -0.42 25.06 6.96
CA GLN A 87 0.19 26.01 7.89
C GLN A 87 -0.82 26.70 8.83
N ARG A 88 -2.07 26.86 8.41
CA ARG A 88 -3.14 27.46 9.22
C ARG A 88 -3.85 26.46 10.12
N ALA A 89 -3.73 25.17 9.83
CA ALA A 89 -4.36 24.12 10.60
C ALA A 89 -3.80 24.05 12.02
N ARG A 90 -4.68 23.83 12.99
CA ARG A 90 -4.34 23.59 14.40
C ARG A 90 -3.73 22.19 14.59
N GLY A 91 -4.13 21.25 13.73
CA GLY A 91 -3.57 19.91 13.67
C GLY A 91 -3.71 19.31 12.27
N VAL A 92 -2.80 18.42 11.92
CA VAL A 92 -2.69 17.79 10.59
C VAL A 92 -2.55 16.30 10.80
N LEU A 93 -3.60 15.54 10.51
CA LEU A 93 -3.59 14.08 10.57
C LEU A 93 -3.33 13.51 9.18
N VAL A 94 -2.25 12.76 9.02
CA VAL A 94 -1.84 12.21 7.74
C VAL A 94 -1.84 10.70 7.80
N PHE A 95 -2.62 10.09 6.91
CA PHE A 95 -2.57 8.68 6.57
C PHE A 95 -1.88 8.52 5.22
N PRO A 96 -0.56 8.25 5.19
CA PRO A 96 0.20 8.22 3.94
C PRO A 96 -0.15 7.02 3.04
N SER A 97 -0.68 5.93 3.61
CA SER A 97 -1.13 4.75 2.88
C SER A 97 -2.37 4.17 3.55
N VAL A 98 -3.49 4.25 2.86
CA VAL A 98 -4.76 3.62 3.21
C VAL A 98 -5.07 2.64 2.10
N LEU A 99 -4.93 1.36 2.41
CA LEU A 99 -5.20 0.28 1.48
C LEU A 99 -6.69 -0.03 1.52
N SER A 100 -7.38 0.20 0.40
CA SER A 100 -8.74 -0.24 0.17
C SER A 100 -8.72 -1.53 -0.66
N ALA A 101 -9.51 -2.53 -0.28
CA ALA A 101 -9.72 -3.75 -1.06
C ALA A 101 -11.22 -3.98 -1.21
N SER A 102 -11.71 -3.99 -2.45
CA SER A 102 -13.15 -3.96 -2.75
C SER A 102 -13.48 -4.80 -4.00
N PHE A 103 -14.60 -5.52 -4.00
CA PHE A 103 -15.21 -6.08 -5.22
C PHE A 103 -16.67 -5.65 -5.32
N ILE A 104 -17.49 -5.98 -4.31
CA ILE A 104 -18.88 -5.50 -4.16
C ILE A 104 -19.06 -4.79 -2.82
N VAL A 105 -18.55 -5.38 -1.75
CA VAL A 105 -18.36 -4.75 -0.43
C VAL A 105 -16.89 -4.88 -0.09
N GLY A 106 -16.27 -3.79 0.33
CA GLY A 106 -14.85 -3.73 0.63
C GLY A 106 -14.56 -3.14 2.00
N GLY A 107 -13.31 -3.33 2.42
CA GLY A 107 -12.76 -2.71 3.61
C GLY A 107 -11.54 -1.89 3.24
N GLN A 108 -11.24 -0.90 4.07
CA GLN A 108 -9.97 -0.21 4.02
C GLN A 108 -9.32 -0.12 5.38
N SER A 109 -7.99 -0.07 5.38
CA SER A 109 -7.18 0.10 6.58
C SER A 109 -5.92 0.88 6.29
N GLY A 110 -5.46 1.66 7.26
CA GLY A 110 -4.23 2.41 7.19
C GLY A 110 -3.76 2.88 8.56
N SER A 111 -2.52 3.35 8.63
CA SER A 111 -1.95 3.97 9.83
C SER A 111 -1.44 5.35 9.48
N GLY A 112 -1.47 6.26 10.45
CA GLY A 112 -1.13 7.66 10.24
C GLY A 112 -0.65 8.33 11.52
N VAL A 113 -0.22 9.58 11.38
CA VAL A 113 0.30 10.41 12.46
C VAL A 113 -0.42 11.75 12.49
N LEU A 114 -0.80 12.19 13.69
CA LEU A 114 -1.27 13.53 13.97
C LEU A 114 -0.07 14.42 14.29
N ARG A 115 0.02 15.53 13.55
CA ARG A 115 0.95 16.61 13.82
C ARG A 115 0.25 17.81 14.39
N VAL A 116 0.81 18.38 15.45
CA VAL A 116 0.36 19.64 16.05
C VAL A 116 1.57 20.57 16.07
N ASN A 117 1.40 21.80 15.57
CA ASN A 117 2.49 22.77 15.42
C ASN A 117 3.72 22.20 14.68
N GLY A 118 3.49 21.34 13.68
CA GLY A 118 4.54 20.73 12.87
C GLY A 118 5.26 19.53 13.51
N GLN A 119 4.89 19.11 14.72
CA GLN A 119 5.52 18.00 15.44
C GLN A 119 4.63 16.77 15.51
N ASP A 120 5.21 15.59 15.29
CA ASP A 120 4.53 14.29 15.45
C ASP A 120 4.10 14.11 16.91
N THR A 121 2.79 13.98 17.15
CA THR A 121 2.21 13.97 18.51
C THR A 121 1.61 12.61 18.89
N SER A 122 0.85 12.00 17.98
CA SER A 122 0.17 10.73 18.24
C SER A 122 -0.10 9.96 16.96
N TYR A 123 -0.21 8.63 17.07
CA TYR A 123 -0.46 7.73 15.95
C TYR A 123 -1.90 7.22 15.97
N TYR A 124 -2.46 7.00 14.79
CA TYR A 124 -3.83 6.56 14.62
C TYR A 124 -3.92 5.48 13.54
N SER A 125 -4.90 4.60 13.69
CA SER A 125 -5.35 3.72 12.63
C SER A 125 -6.66 4.25 12.04
N ILE A 126 -6.84 4.06 10.75
CA ILE A 126 -8.10 4.31 10.06
C ILE A 126 -8.62 2.98 9.52
N SER A 127 -9.91 2.74 9.68
CA SER A 127 -10.60 1.57 9.14
C SER A 127 -12.03 1.92 8.78
N GLY A 128 -12.54 1.37 7.68
CA GLY A 128 -13.94 1.58 7.30
C GLY A 128 -14.34 0.75 6.10
N GLY A 129 -15.62 0.86 5.74
CA GLY A 129 -16.15 0.26 4.52
C GLY A 129 -15.77 1.09 3.30
N SER A 130 -15.41 0.44 2.20
CA SER A 130 -15.30 1.07 0.89
C SER A 130 -16.47 0.62 0.03
N ILE A 131 -17.33 1.57 -0.36
CA ILE A 131 -18.39 1.34 -1.35
C ILE A 131 -17.97 2.00 -2.66
N GLY A 132 -17.82 1.21 -3.72
CA GLY A 132 -17.88 1.74 -5.09
C GLY A 132 -16.65 2.45 -5.66
N PHE A 133 -15.41 1.98 -5.44
CA PHE A 133 -14.26 2.45 -6.23
C PHE A 133 -13.51 1.28 -6.86
N GLN A 134 -14.11 0.74 -7.95
CA GLN A 134 -13.62 -0.38 -8.78
C GLN A 134 -13.32 -1.69 -8.05
N ALA A 135 -13.48 -2.80 -8.77
CA ALA A 135 -13.02 -4.10 -8.30
C ALA A 135 -11.48 -4.08 -8.22
N GLY A 136 -10.92 -4.28 -7.03
CA GLY A 136 -9.47 -4.39 -6.83
C GLY A 136 -8.98 -3.88 -5.49
N ALA A 137 -7.66 -3.72 -5.43
CA ALA A 137 -6.97 -3.10 -4.32
C ALA A 137 -6.34 -1.79 -4.77
N GLN A 138 -6.52 -0.73 -3.99
CA GLN A 138 -5.94 0.58 -4.25
C GLN A 138 -5.37 1.16 -2.96
N SER A 139 -4.19 1.78 -3.05
CA SER A 139 -3.68 2.62 -1.97
C SER A 139 -3.95 4.08 -2.27
N LYS A 140 -4.39 4.82 -1.25
CA LYS A 140 -4.57 6.26 -1.28
C LYS A 140 -3.97 6.89 -0.04
N ALA A 141 -3.55 8.14 -0.15
CA ALA A 141 -3.20 8.96 1.00
C ALA A 141 -4.39 9.84 1.39
N MET A 142 -4.57 10.07 2.69
CA MET A 142 -5.54 11.01 3.23
C MET A 142 -4.86 11.99 4.20
N VAL A 143 -5.16 13.27 4.05
CA VAL A 143 -4.65 14.34 4.92
C VAL A 143 -5.84 15.11 5.46
N LEU A 144 -6.06 15.07 6.77
CA LEU A 144 -7.12 15.82 7.46
C LEU A 144 -6.50 17.00 8.20
N LEU A 145 -7.05 18.18 7.94
CA LEU A 145 -6.67 19.45 8.55
C LEU A 145 -7.77 19.85 9.53
N PHE A 146 -7.40 19.96 10.80
CA PHE A 146 -8.26 20.52 11.83
C PHE A 146 -8.03 22.03 11.85
N MET A 147 -8.98 22.80 11.31
CA MET A 147 -8.86 24.25 11.13
C MET A 147 -9.17 25.03 12.41
N THR A 148 -9.86 24.41 13.38
CA THR A 148 -10.22 25.03 14.66
C THR A 148 -9.69 24.20 15.85
N ASP A 149 -9.45 24.89 16.97
CA ASP A 149 -9.03 24.22 18.22
C ASP A 149 -10.09 23.26 18.73
N GLU A 150 -11.37 23.64 18.59
CA GLU A 150 -12.50 22.81 18.99
C GLU A 150 -12.55 21.49 18.21
N ALA A 151 -12.36 21.53 16.89
CA ALA A 151 -12.36 20.32 16.06
C ALA A 151 -11.21 19.38 16.44
N LEU A 152 -10.01 19.94 16.65
CA LEU A 152 -8.85 19.16 17.09
C LEU A 152 -9.06 18.56 18.49
N ALA A 153 -9.61 19.34 19.42
CA ALA A 153 -9.88 18.89 20.78
C ALA A 153 -10.92 17.77 20.81
N LYS A 154 -12.04 17.94 20.08
CA LYS A 154 -13.08 16.91 19.94
C LYS A 154 -12.54 15.61 19.36
N PHE A 155 -11.71 15.70 18.31
CA PHE A 155 -11.06 14.53 17.72
C PHE A 155 -10.16 13.81 18.74
N ARG A 156 -9.28 14.55 19.42
CA ARG A 156 -8.32 13.98 20.38
C ARG A 156 -8.97 13.40 21.64
N ALA A 157 -10.14 13.91 22.03
CA ALA A 157 -10.89 13.41 23.17
C ALA A 157 -11.64 12.09 22.88
N SER A 158 -11.78 11.70 21.60
CA SER A 158 -12.48 10.47 21.21
C SER A 158 -11.56 9.24 21.23
N SER A 159 -12.09 8.11 21.71
CA SER A 159 -11.46 6.78 21.63
C SER A 159 -11.73 6.06 20.30
N GLY A 160 -12.54 6.67 19.42
CA GLY A 160 -12.91 6.15 18.12
C GLY A 160 -13.79 7.16 17.40
N TRP A 161 -13.18 7.96 16.53
CA TRP A 161 -13.84 9.06 15.83
C TRP A 161 -14.19 8.66 14.40
N THR A 162 -15.43 8.86 14.00
CA THR A 162 -15.99 8.41 12.73
C THR A 162 -16.34 9.61 11.85
N ILE A 163 -15.72 9.66 10.67
CA ILE A 163 -15.97 10.72 9.69
C ILE A 163 -17.43 10.66 9.23
N GLY A 164 -18.11 11.82 9.24
CA GLY A 164 -19.52 11.95 8.86
C GLY A 164 -20.52 11.67 9.99
N ALA A 165 -20.14 10.91 11.01
CA ALA A 165 -20.97 10.65 12.18
C ALA A 165 -20.63 11.59 13.36
N ASP A 166 -19.34 11.73 13.66
CA ASP A 166 -18.86 12.56 14.79
C ASP A 166 -18.53 14.00 14.38
N ALA A 167 -18.15 14.21 13.11
CA ALA A 167 -18.12 15.54 12.51
C ALA A 167 -18.20 15.47 10.98
N THR A 168 -18.69 16.56 10.40
CA THR A 168 -18.64 16.78 8.94
C THR A 168 -17.23 17.16 8.53
N VAL A 169 -16.72 16.51 7.48
CA VAL A 169 -15.42 16.77 6.88
C VAL A 169 -15.62 17.15 5.42
N ALA A 170 -15.12 18.32 5.00
CA ALA A 170 -15.12 18.65 3.58
C ALA A 170 -13.92 18.00 2.88
N VAL A 171 -14.18 17.35 1.75
CA VAL A 171 -13.10 16.92 0.84
C VAL A 171 -12.77 18.08 -0.08
N ALA A 172 -11.54 18.60 0.03
CA ALA A 172 -11.03 19.65 -0.82
C ALA A 172 -10.76 19.11 -2.23
N THR A 173 -11.41 19.73 -3.21
CA THR A 173 -11.19 19.49 -4.63
C THR A 173 -10.41 20.66 -5.21
N VAL A 174 -9.59 20.38 -6.22
CA VAL A 174 -8.87 21.41 -6.98
C VAL A 174 -9.51 21.50 -8.35
N GLY A 175 -10.04 22.69 -8.67
CA GLY A 175 -10.62 22.96 -9.99
C GLY A 175 -9.55 23.10 -11.06
N ALA A 176 -9.97 23.17 -12.34
CA ALA A 176 -9.07 23.36 -13.48
C ALA A 176 -8.19 24.62 -13.37
N ASN A 177 -8.63 25.61 -12.58
CA ASN A 177 -7.92 26.87 -12.34
C ASN A 177 -6.92 26.77 -11.16
N GLY A 178 -6.72 25.58 -10.57
CA GLY A 178 -5.83 25.36 -9.43
C GLY A 178 -6.38 25.83 -8.07
N ALA A 179 -7.58 26.42 -8.05
CA ALA A 179 -8.22 26.90 -6.84
C ALA A 179 -8.93 25.76 -6.08
N ILE A 180 -8.83 25.80 -4.74
CA ILE A 180 -9.62 24.96 -3.84
C ILE A 180 -10.98 25.62 -3.58
N ASP A 181 -12.05 24.84 -3.57
CA ASP A 181 -13.40 25.32 -3.25
C ASP A 181 -13.42 26.10 -1.91
N SER A 182 -13.91 27.34 -1.97
CA SER A 182 -14.00 28.23 -0.80
C SER A 182 -14.91 27.67 0.29
N ASN A 183 -15.94 26.89 -0.07
CA ASN A 183 -16.84 26.25 0.89
C ASN A 183 -16.11 25.21 1.73
N SER A 184 -15.18 24.47 1.13
CA SER A 184 -14.36 23.48 1.84
C SER A 184 -13.40 24.16 2.81
N VAL A 185 -12.80 25.30 2.43
CA VAL A 185 -11.84 26.04 3.27
C VAL A 185 -12.47 26.62 4.54
N GLN A 186 -13.77 26.89 4.54
CA GLN A 186 -14.51 27.40 5.70
C GLN A 186 -14.90 26.32 6.71
N GLN A 187 -14.77 25.04 6.36
CA GLN A 187 -15.15 23.96 7.27
C GLN A 187 -14.15 23.80 8.42
N PRO A 188 -14.63 23.38 9.61
CA PRO A 188 -13.76 23.14 10.76
C PRO A 188 -12.76 22.01 10.52
N ILE A 189 -13.09 21.08 9.61
CA ILE A 189 -12.20 20.00 9.17
C ILE A 189 -12.22 19.93 7.64
N VAL A 190 -11.02 20.01 7.06
CA VAL A 190 -10.79 19.92 5.61
C VAL A 190 -9.93 18.70 5.33
N SER A 191 -10.25 17.93 4.31
CA SER A 191 -9.50 16.73 3.95
C SER A 191 -9.03 16.77 2.50
N PHE A 192 -7.84 16.23 2.25
CA PHE A 192 -7.34 15.95 0.91
C PHE A 192 -7.18 14.44 0.76
N VAL A 193 -7.56 13.92 -0.39
CA VAL A 193 -7.38 12.52 -0.73
C VAL A 193 -6.57 12.45 -2.01
N MET A 194 -5.55 11.60 -2.02
CA MET A 194 -4.64 11.45 -3.15
C MET A 194 -4.40 10.00 -3.50
N ASN A 195 -4.23 9.70 -4.78
CA ASN A 195 -3.72 8.43 -5.28
C ASN A 195 -2.40 8.67 -6.04
N ASN A 196 -1.91 7.66 -6.76
CA ASN A 196 -0.70 7.76 -7.59
C ASN A 196 -0.80 8.78 -8.72
N SER A 197 -2.01 9.16 -9.14
CA SER A 197 -2.27 10.14 -10.21
C SER A 197 -2.43 11.58 -9.69
N GLY A 198 -2.50 11.78 -8.37
CA GLY A 198 -2.66 13.10 -7.75
C GLY A 198 -3.89 13.20 -6.84
N LEU A 199 -4.45 14.41 -6.72
CA LEU A 199 -5.63 14.69 -5.91
C LEU A 199 -6.88 14.03 -6.51
N MET A 200 -7.69 13.42 -5.65
CA MET A 200 -8.93 12.77 -6.02
C MET A 200 -10.11 13.70 -5.80
N ALA A 201 -11.04 13.74 -6.77
CA ALA A 201 -12.32 14.45 -6.65
C ALA A 201 -13.47 13.45 -6.47
N GLY A 202 -14.55 13.89 -5.80
CA GLY A 202 -15.78 13.10 -5.66
C GLY A 202 -15.64 11.83 -4.82
N VAL A 203 -14.59 11.71 -4.01
CA VAL A 203 -14.42 10.59 -3.08
C VAL A 203 -15.20 10.84 -1.80
N SER A 204 -15.98 9.86 -1.35
CA SER A 204 -16.53 9.87 0.00
C SER A 204 -15.54 9.22 0.96
N ILE A 205 -15.42 9.83 2.13
CA ILE A 205 -14.60 9.34 3.26
C ILE A 205 -15.46 9.11 4.50
N ASP A 206 -16.79 9.21 4.37
CA ASP A 206 -17.73 9.01 5.46
C ASP A 206 -17.77 7.54 5.90
N GLY A 207 -18.07 7.31 7.17
CA GLY A 207 -18.11 5.96 7.76
C GLY A 207 -16.74 5.38 8.08
N ASN A 208 -15.66 6.14 7.88
CA ASN A 208 -14.33 5.74 8.31
C ASN A 208 -14.10 6.04 9.77
N LYS A 209 -13.79 4.99 10.54
CA LYS A 209 -13.42 5.07 11.94
C LYS A 209 -11.93 5.27 12.08
N ILE A 210 -11.55 6.26 12.88
CA ILE A 210 -10.19 6.59 13.26
C ILE A 210 -10.02 6.28 14.75
N SER A 211 -9.06 5.45 15.10
CA SER A 211 -8.81 5.03 16.50
C SER A 211 -7.35 5.29 16.87
N PRO A 212 -7.04 5.63 18.14
CA PRO A 212 -5.67 5.74 18.61
C PRO A 212 -4.90 4.44 18.36
N LEU A 213 -3.64 4.56 17.93
CA LEU A 213 -2.73 3.44 17.70
C LEU A 213 -1.55 3.55 18.66
N VAL A 214 -1.32 2.48 19.43
CA VAL A 214 -0.16 2.37 20.33
C VAL A 214 1.00 1.77 19.53
N LEU A 215 2.06 2.55 19.35
CA LEU A 215 3.31 2.21 18.68
C LEU A 215 4.52 2.62 19.53
#